data_AF-A0A2V8KDJ0-F1
#
_entry.id   AF-A0A2V8KDJ0-F1
#
_cell.length_a   1.000
_cell.length_b   1.000
_cell.length_c   1.000
_cell.angle_alpha   90.00
_cell.angle_beta   90.00
_cell.angle_gamma   90.00
#
_symmetry.space_group_name_H-M   'P 1'
#
loop_
_entity.id
_entity.type
_entity.pdbx_description
1 polymer ?
#
loop_
_entity_poly.entity_id
_entity_poly.type
_entity_poly.pdbx_seq_one_letter_code
_entity_poly.pdbx_strand_id
1 'polypeptide(L)'
;MFTDGYIVNGRHNPSPDLNGPTCGGMAYEVVKKLVKPGDIIIIPAGVVHGWLDIPEHVDYLSFRPSPGILTAGWVHPVLKK
;
A
#
# COMPACT_ATOMS: atom_id res chain seq x y z
N MET A 1 -4.07 -6.60 8.44
CA MET A 1 -3.00 -5.95 7.66
C MET A 1 -1.71 -5.93 8.46
N PHE A 2 -0.56 -6.05 7.82
CA PHE A 2 0.72 -5.67 8.43
C PHE A 2 1.31 -4.45 7.73
N THR A 3 2.10 -3.69 8.47
CA THR A 3 2.92 -2.60 7.96
C THR A 3 4.20 -2.44 8.78
N ASP A 4 5.06 -1.48 8.42
CA ASP A 4 6.40 -1.28 8.99
C ASP A 4 7.29 -2.53 8.84
N GLY A 5 8.42 -2.54 9.56
CA GLY A 5 9.37 -3.65 9.50
C GLY A 5 10.18 -3.68 8.20
N TYR A 6 10.68 -4.88 7.85
CA TYR A 6 11.56 -5.07 6.69
C TYR A 6 11.36 -6.44 6.02
N ILE A 7 11.76 -6.54 4.75
CA ILE A 7 11.71 -7.78 3.96
C ILE A 7 13.12 -8.37 3.85
N VAL A 8 13.27 -9.65 4.18
CA VAL A 8 14.53 -10.39 4.01
C VAL A 8 14.53 -11.08 2.65
N ASN A 9 15.65 -10.95 1.91
CA ASN A 9 15.83 -11.52 0.57
C ASN A 9 14.71 -11.13 -0.41
N GLY A 10 14.24 -9.87 -0.30
CA GLY A 10 13.16 -9.34 -1.11
C GLY A 10 13.48 -9.42 -2.60
N ARG A 11 12.51 -9.84 -3.41
CA ARG A 11 12.61 -9.86 -4.87
C ARG A 11 11.61 -8.89 -5.47
N HIS A 12 12.07 -8.14 -6.47
CA HIS A 12 11.16 -7.39 -7.32
C HIS A 12 10.38 -8.39 -8.17
N ASN A 13 9.07 -8.39 -8.04
CA ASN A 13 8.21 -9.28 -8.83
C ASN A 13 7.63 -8.48 -10.00
N PRO A 14 7.54 -9.08 -11.20
CA PRO A 14 6.77 -8.48 -12.27
C PRO A 14 5.34 -8.29 -11.76
N SER A 15 4.90 -7.04 -11.75
CA SER A 15 3.54 -6.69 -11.34
C SER A 15 2.67 -6.77 -12.59
N PRO A 16 1.44 -7.33 -12.52
CA PRO A 16 0.44 -7.15 -13.57
C PRO A 16 0.31 -5.66 -13.92
N ASP A 17 -0.02 -5.31 -15.17
CA ASP A 17 -0.01 -3.91 -15.65
C ASP A 17 -0.83 -2.93 -14.77
N LEU A 18 -1.85 -3.45 -14.06
CA LEU A 18 -2.75 -2.69 -13.18
C LEU A 18 -2.38 -2.74 -11.70
N ASN A 19 -1.38 -3.54 -11.35
CA ASN A 19 -0.79 -3.69 -10.02
C ASN A 19 0.48 -2.81 -10.01
N GLY A 20 0.47 -1.73 -9.22
CA GLY A 20 1.70 -0.94 -9.01
C GLY A 20 2.78 -1.77 -8.30
N PRO A 21 4.06 -1.36 -8.33
CA PRO A 21 5.22 -2.18 -7.95
C PRO A 21 4.99 -3.11 -6.75
N THR A 22 5.21 -4.42 -6.98
CA THR A 22 5.12 -5.46 -5.96
C THR A 22 6.48 -6.08 -5.64
N CYS A 23 6.61 -6.58 -4.42
CA CYS A 23 7.79 -7.31 -3.97
C CYS A 23 7.36 -8.62 -3.30
N GLY A 24 8.20 -9.64 -3.41
CA GLY A 24 8.04 -10.90 -2.71
C GLY A 24 9.13 -11.08 -1.66
N GLY A 25 8.84 -11.85 -0.61
CA GLY A 25 9.79 -12.17 0.45
C GLY A 25 9.10 -12.31 1.81
N MET A 26 9.86 -12.68 2.82
CA MET A 26 9.36 -12.78 4.20
C MET A 26 9.56 -11.45 4.91
N ALA A 27 8.48 -10.92 5.48
CA ALA A 27 8.49 -9.70 6.27
C ALA A 27 8.70 -10.02 7.76
N TYR A 28 9.54 -9.22 8.43
CA TYR A 28 9.88 -9.34 9.84
C TYR A 28 9.68 -8.02 10.57
N GLU A 29 9.50 -8.11 11.89
CA GLU A 29 9.29 -6.95 12.78
C GLU A 29 8.15 -6.03 12.34
N VAL A 30 7.14 -6.61 11.68
CA VAL A 30 5.98 -5.88 11.20
C VAL A 30 5.01 -5.57 12.33
N VAL A 31 4.30 -4.45 12.19
CA VAL A 31 3.17 -4.08 13.04
C VAL A 31 1.89 -4.64 12.43
N LYS A 32 1.15 -5.46 13.19
CA LYS A 32 -0.17 -5.95 12.79
C LYS A 32 -1.25 -4.95 13.18
N LYS A 33 -2.14 -4.66 12.24
CA LYS A 33 -3.34 -3.83 12.43
C LYS A 33 -4.58 -4.58 11.98
N LEU A 34 -5.61 -4.58 12.83
CA LEU A 34 -6.95 -4.97 12.45
C LEU A 34 -7.54 -3.86 11.58
N VAL A 35 -8.07 -4.22 10.42
CA VAL A 35 -8.69 -3.31 9.47
C VAL A 35 -10.09 -3.82 9.19
N LYS A 36 -11.07 -2.92 9.21
CA LYS A 36 -12.48 -3.22 8.98
C LYS A 36 -13.00 -2.43 7.77
N PRO A 37 -14.12 -2.86 7.16
CA PRO A 37 -14.77 -2.07 6.12
C PRO A 37 -15.02 -0.63 6.57
N GLY A 38 -14.60 0.33 5.74
CA GLY A 38 -14.69 1.76 6.04
C GLY A 38 -13.41 2.40 6.60
N ASP A 39 -12.45 1.60 7.07
CA ASP A 39 -11.15 2.13 7.51
C ASP A 39 -10.33 2.61 6.31
N ILE A 40 -9.61 3.73 6.50
CA ILE A 40 -8.65 4.27 5.53
C ILE A 40 -7.24 4.04 6.04
N ILE A 41 -6.39 3.48 5.18
CA ILE A 41 -4.97 3.28 5.47
C ILE A 41 -4.15 4.12 4.50
N ILE A 42 -3.21 4.89 5.05
CA ILE A 42 -2.24 5.65 4.29
C ILE A 42 -0.87 5.00 4.52
N ILE A 43 -0.24 4.50 3.45
CA ILE A 43 1.08 3.90 3.51
C ILE A 43 2.11 4.80 2.83
N PRO A 44 3.11 5.32 3.56
CA PRO A 44 4.20 6.07 2.97
C PRO A 44 5.01 5.24 1.97
N ALA A 45 5.66 5.90 1.02
CA ALA A 45 6.53 5.23 0.05
C ALA A 45 7.67 4.47 0.75
N GLY A 46 7.96 3.26 0.26
CA GLY A 46 9.04 2.41 0.80
C GLY A 46 8.69 1.65 2.08
N VAL A 47 7.51 1.88 2.66
CA VAL A 47 7.06 1.14 3.86
C VAL A 47 6.54 -0.23 3.45
N VAL A 48 7.05 -1.27 4.11
CA VAL A 48 6.58 -2.64 3.93
C VAL A 48 5.13 -2.73 4.39
N HIS A 49 4.27 -3.34 3.58
CA HIS A 49 2.87 -3.52 3.90
C HIS A 49 2.25 -4.66 3.11
N GLY A 50 1.20 -5.25 3.67
CA GLY A 50 0.44 -6.30 3.02
C GLY A 50 -0.71 -6.80 3.86
N TRP A 51 -1.43 -7.76 3.30
CA TRP A 51 -2.50 -8.45 4.01
C TRP A 51 -2.00 -9.76 4.60
N LEU A 52 -2.48 -10.09 5.79
CA LEU A 52 -2.26 -11.37 6.45
C LEU A 52 -3.57 -11.81 7.11
N ASP A 53 -3.65 -13.09 7.48
CA ASP A 53 -4.79 -13.66 8.20
C ASP A 53 -6.12 -13.44 7.43
N ILE A 54 -6.10 -13.63 6.11
CA ILE A 54 -7.28 -13.51 5.23
C ILE A 54 -7.87 -14.90 5.00
N PRO A 55 -9.00 -15.26 5.64
CA PRO A 55 -9.61 -16.57 5.45
C PRO A 55 -10.31 -16.73 4.09
N GLU A 56 -10.77 -15.63 3.48
CA GLU A 56 -11.51 -15.65 2.20
C GLU A 56 -10.94 -14.62 1.22
N HIS A 57 -11.30 -13.34 1.35
CA HIS A 57 -10.81 -12.26 0.50
C HIS A 57 -10.84 -10.90 1.23
N VAL A 58 -10.24 -9.88 0.61
CA VAL A 58 -10.33 -8.48 1.02
C VAL A 58 -10.62 -7.65 -0.21
N ASP A 59 -11.76 -6.95 -0.21
CA ASP A 59 -12.08 -5.94 -1.21
C ASP A 59 -11.67 -4.56 -0.71
N TYR A 60 -10.80 -3.89 -1.46
CA TYR A 60 -10.31 -2.57 -1.10
C TYR A 60 -9.96 -1.76 -2.35
N LEU A 61 -10.17 -0.45 -2.26
CA LEU A 61 -9.72 0.50 -3.27
C LEU A 61 -8.31 0.98 -2.91
N SER A 62 -7.36 0.74 -3.82
CA SER A 62 -6.00 1.26 -3.69
C SER A 62 -5.81 2.47 -4.59
N PHE A 63 -5.39 3.58 -4.01
CA PHE A 63 -5.02 4.79 -4.75
C PHE A 63 -3.53 5.08 -4.55
N ARG A 64 -2.75 5.05 -5.63
CA ARG A 64 -1.29 5.20 -5.62
C ARG A 64 -0.86 6.23 -6.67
N PRO A 65 -0.82 7.53 -6.31
CA PRO A 65 -0.35 8.54 -7.25
C PRO A 65 1.13 8.32 -7.59
N SER A 66 1.50 8.58 -8.85
CA SER A 66 2.91 8.59 -9.24
C SER A 66 3.68 9.65 -8.43
N PRO A 67 4.98 9.42 -8.16
CA PRO A 67 5.82 10.40 -7.49
C PRO A 67 5.75 11.77 -8.16
N GLY A 68 5.65 12.83 -7.36
CA GLY A 68 5.64 14.23 -7.83
C GLY A 68 4.31 14.74 -8.39
N ILE A 69 3.25 13.93 -8.45
CA ILE A 69 1.95 14.38 -8.99
C ILE A 69 1.09 15.07 -7.92
N LEU A 70 0.88 14.42 -6.79
CA LEU A 70 0.07 14.95 -5.68
C LEU A 70 0.98 15.47 -4.56
N THR A 71 1.70 16.55 -4.85
CA THR A 71 2.56 17.21 -3.86
C THR A 71 1.73 17.81 -2.72
N ALA A 72 2.38 18.12 -1.59
CA ALA A 72 1.73 18.78 -0.47
C ALA A 72 1.04 20.07 -0.93
N GLY A 73 -0.25 20.20 -0.62
CA GLY A 73 -1.07 21.34 -1.04
C GLY A 73 -1.65 21.25 -2.46
N TRP A 74 -1.48 20.12 -3.16
CA TRP A 74 -2.13 19.91 -4.45
C TRP A 74 -3.66 19.92 -4.31
N VAL A 75 -4.33 20.68 -5.16
CA VAL A 75 -5.80 20.76 -5.26
C VAL A 75 -6.19 20.49 -6.70
N HIS A 76 -7.13 19.58 -6.90
CA HIS A 76 -7.62 19.23 -8.24
C HIS A 76 -8.19 20.50 -8.94
N PRO A 77 -7.89 20.76 -10.22
CA PRO A 77 -8.37 21.95 -10.93
C PRO A 77 -9.89 22.16 -10.86
N VAL A 78 -10.69 21.09 -10.90
CA VAL A 78 -12.16 21.16 -10.72
C VAL A 78 -12.61 21.72 -9.36
N LEU A 79 -11.76 21.62 -8.34
CA LEU A 79 -12.01 22.15 -7.00
C LEU A 79 -11.48 23.58 -6.84
N LYS A 80 -10.63 24.05 -7.77
CA LYS A 80 -10.23 25.45 -7.85
C LYS A 80 -11.41 26.21 -8.47
N LYS A 81 -12.26 26.75 -7.61
CA LYS A 81 -13.33 27.68 -7.99
C LYS A 81 -12.76 28.90 -8.70
#